data_AF-A0A2D5AJ73-F1
#
_entry.id   AF-A0A2D5AJ73-F1
#
_cell.length_a   1.000
_cell.length_b   1.000
_cell.length_c   1.000
_cell.angle_alpha   90.00
_cell.angle_beta   90.00
_cell.angle_gamma   90.00
#
_symmetry.space_group_name_H-M   'P 1'
#
loop_
_entity.id
_entity.type
_entity.pdbx_description
1 polymer ?
#
loop_
_entity_poly.entity_id
_entity_poly.type
_entity_poly.pdbx_seq_one_letter_code
_entity_poly.pdbx_strand_id
1 'polypeptide(L)'
;MKTLYPWISLPVIVSTMLVALVAVEVHAADPAEAKTIGRTIREQPELSRFLEVLEKSEIISDLSENTRSRFTVFAPVNGAFEKLPEGAVTTLLDPRNDDRLEEVLRFHVLGRSEPAFALEKYALLRMLTGQFVSIDYPAGKIGEASFTGKAISCSNGVIYLIDTVLTPSTDDLFQRLQKDGRFSIFTRAITASRQGKLFQNMHGLYTTFAPTDEAFEKLPPELVESLFKPENDERLEDIIKHHIVQGIVAAGKVPGYRSLGVADVVPRSAFGQQINFKATADGPTIDGAAVIEADLPCANGIVHVIDSVIPPVEKSLLDLLREEERFTTLVSLLEATGLDLPVASSSEFTIFAPINEAWEKSPYAELINDPTGLNREALFGILARHVITGKHVSENSIAYEKLRTIHGAPIYLTRDGEDRRISEVAINETDTEAFNGLINAIEAVIDDPMELPEGDISTVDAIEFVRETLEQAAPLYGDGQYELCWRYYTRRGYEFLSKYSAFIDDQQRQRFAGAIEDDQPVFQFAAEAWSSRNAYRDVLRILEQREDRIQDSYLMQVPDRARFGR
;
A
#
# COMPACT_ATOMS: atom_id res chain seq x y z
N MET A 1 -44.37 -64.58 26.50
CA MET A 1 -45.21 -65.06 25.39
C MET A 1 -45.12 -64.03 24.25
N LYS A 2 -44.73 -64.49 23.05
CA LYS A 2 -44.91 -63.97 21.66
C LYS A 2 -45.18 -62.46 21.48
N THR A 3 -44.44 -61.72 20.64
CA THR A 3 -44.48 -61.72 19.14
C THR A 3 -43.30 -60.88 18.58
N LEU A 4 -42.42 -61.33 17.68
CA LEU A 4 -42.46 -61.54 16.20
C LEU A 4 -42.51 -60.25 15.31
N TYR A 5 -41.32 -59.83 14.80
CA TYR A 5 -40.88 -59.34 13.44
C TYR A 5 -41.58 -58.13 12.73
N PRO A 6 -41.03 -57.52 11.63
CA PRO A 6 -39.68 -57.51 11.02
C PRO A 6 -39.16 -56.10 10.54
N TRP A 7 -38.03 -56.14 9.83
CA TRP A 7 -37.18 -55.14 9.17
C TRP A 7 -37.81 -53.96 8.40
N ILE A 8 -37.15 -52.79 8.43
CA ILE A 8 -36.76 -51.99 7.23
C ILE A 8 -35.43 -51.28 7.53
N SER A 9 -34.38 -51.63 6.81
CA SER A 9 -33.11 -50.91 6.72
C SER A 9 -33.14 -49.96 5.51
N LEU A 10 -33.16 -48.65 5.74
CA LEU A 10 -32.79 -47.64 4.74
C LEU A 10 -31.37 -47.15 5.04
N PRO A 11 -30.42 -47.21 4.10
CA PRO A 11 -29.13 -46.56 4.27
C PRO A 11 -29.27 -45.05 4.03
N VAL A 12 -28.80 -44.25 4.98
CA VAL A 12 -28.52 -42.83 4.77
C VAL A 12 -27.34 -42.76 3.80
N ILE A 13 -27.60 -42.23 2.60
CA ILE A 13 -26.56 -41.86 1.65
C ILE A 13 -25.88 -40.60 2.21
N VAL A 14 -24.78 -40.79 2.92
CA VAL A 14 -23.81 -39.71 3.14
C VAL A 14 -23.01 -39.60 1.86
N SER A 15 -23.36 -38.62 1.02
CA SER A 15 -22.53 -38.23 -0.11
C SER A 15 -21.28 -37.56 0.44
N THR A 16 -20.22 -38.33 0.62
CA THR A 16 -18.87 -37.80 0.77
C THR A 16 -18.47 -37.23 -0.58
N MET A 17 -18.62 -35.92 -0.73
CA MET A 17 -18.03 -35.16 -1.81
C MET A 17 -16.52 -35.21 -1.61
N LEU A 18 -15.87 -36.14 -2.32
CA LEU A 18 -14.43 -36.29 -2.36
C LEU A 18 -13.87 -35.08 -3.13
N VAL A 19 -13.54 -34.01 -2.43
CA VAL A 19 -12.66 -32.98 -2.98
C VAL A 19 -11.30 -33.66 -3.13
N ALA A 20 -10.95 -34.02 -4.36
CA ALA A 20 -9.61 -34.46 -4.71
C ALA A 20 -8.67 -33.26 -4.52
N LEU A 21 -8.14 -33.12 -3.31
CA LEU A 21 -6.96 -32.32 -3.06
C LEU A 21 -5.83 -33.00 -3.85
N VAL A 22 -5.51 -32.46 -5.03
CA VAL A 22 -4.25 -32.81 -5.69
C VAL A 22 -3.17 -32.19 -4.81
N ALA A 23 -2.67 -32.97 -3.85
CA ALA A 23 -1.46 -32.64 -3.13
C ALA A 23 -0.32 -32.58 -4.17
N VAL A 24 0.18 -31.38 -4.44
CA VAL A 24 1.45 -31.22 -5.13
C VAL A 24 2.51 -31.79 -4.20
N GLU A 25 3.02 -32.98 -4.51
CA GLU A 25 4.19 -33.54 -3.84
C GLU A 25 5.40 -32.68 -4.21
N VAL A 26 5.71 -31.68 -3.38
CA VAL A 26 7.02 -31.06 -3.35
C VAL A 26 7.95 -32.05 -2.66
N HIS A 27 8.64 -32.89 -3.42
CA HIS A 27 9.78 -33.65 -2.89
C HIS A 27 10.85 -32.67 -2.45
N ALA A 28 10.91 -32.38 -1.14
CA ALA A 28 12.02 -31.67 -0.54
C ALA A 28 13.26 -32.57 -0.63
N ALA A 29 14.13 -32.31 -1.60
CA ALA A 29 15.45 -32.94 -1.66
C ALA A 29 16.24 -32.62 -0.38
N ASP A 30 17.04 -33.58 0.09
CA ASP A 30 18.01 -33.35 1.17
C ASP A 30 18.88 -32.13 0.81
N PRO A 31 18.94 -31.07 1.65
CA PRO A 31 19.73 -29.88 1.36
C PRO A 31 21.23 -30.16 1.18
N ALA A 32 21.73 -31.33 1.62
CA ALA A 32 23.10 -31.77 1.36
C ALA A 32 23.35 -32.29 -0.08
N GLU A 33 22.30 -32.67 -0.82
CA GLU A 33 22.38 -33.21 -2.19
C GLU A 33 21.81 -32.27 -3.27
N ALA A 34 21.20 -31.15 -2.90
CA ALA A 34 20.55 -30.24 -3.83
C ALA A 34 21.56 -29.59 -4.81
N LYS A 35 21.38 -29.83 -6.11
CA LYS A 35 22.20 -29.25 -7.18
C LYS A 35 21.89 -27.76 -7.36
N THR A 36 22.87 -27.00 -7.85
CA THR A 36 22.67 -25.60 -8.23
C THR A 36 21.81 -25.52 -9.49
N ILE A 37 21.16 -24.39 -9.71
CA ILE A 37 20.25 -24.15 -10.84
C ILE A 37 20.91 -24.53 -12.18
N GLY A 38 22.11 -24.02 -12.45
CA GLY A 38 22.80 -24.30 -13.71
C GLY A 38 23.19 -25.78 -13.87
N ARG A 39 23.43 -26.52 -12.78
CA ARG A 39 23.65 -27.98 -12.84
C ARG A 39 22.35 -28.72 -13.07
N THR A 40 21.27 -28.30 -12.42
CA THR A 40 19.93 -28.88 -12.62
C THR A 40 19.46 -28.71 -14.06
N ILE A 41 19.62 -27.51 -14.66
CA ILE A 41 19.22 -27.25 -16.06
C ILE A 41 19.92 -28.21 -17.04
N ARG A 42 21.22 -28.49 -16.84
CA ARG A 42 22.00 -29.43 -17.69
C ARG A 42 21.46 -30.86 -17.70
N GLU A 43 20.73 -31.25 -16.66
CA GLU A 43 20.19 -32.60 -16.50
C GLU A 43 18.73 -32.72 -16.93
N GLN A 44 18.06 -31.62 -17.29
CA GLN A 44 16.67 -31.63 -17.75
C GLN A 44 16.61 -31.65 -19.29
N PRO A 45 16.19 -32.77 -19.93
CA PRO A 45 16.12 -32.85 -21.39
C PRO A 45 15.17 -31.83 -22.04
N GLU A 46 14.11 -31.46 -21.32
CA GLU A 46 13.11 -30.48 -21.73
C GLU A 46 13.59 -29.01 -21.71
N LEU A 47 14.77 -28.76 -21.14
CA LEU A 47 15.43 -27.44 -21.09
C LEU A 47 16.66 -27.37 -22.00
N SER A 48 16.91 -28.35 -22.87
CA SER A 48 18.12 -28.42 -23.69
C SER A 48 18.32 -27.21 -24.61
N ARG A 49 17.24 -26.64 -25.18
CA ARG A 49 17.31 -25.41 -25.99
C ARG A 49 17.59 -24.18 -25.14
N PHE A 50 17.02 -24.11 -23.94
CA PHE A 50 17.34 -23.04 -23.00
C PHE A 50 18.80 -23.11 -22.55
N LEU A 51 19.31 -24.31 -22.29
CA LEU A 51 20.70 -24.55 -21.96
C LEU A 51 21.65 -24.08 -23.07
N GLU A 52 21.37 -24.41 -24.33
CA GLU A 52 22.18 -23.99 -25.48
C GLU A 52 22.39 -22.46 -25.52
N VAL A 53 21.31 -21.72 -25.28
CA VAL A 53 21.31 -20.25 -25.26
C VAL A 53 21.97 -19.72 -23.99
N LEU A 54 21.71 -20.35 -22.84
CA LEU A 54 22.26 -19.98 -21.54
C LEU A 54 23.78 -20.19 -21.47
N GLU A 55 24.33 -21.22 -22.13
CA GLU A 55 25.78 -21.48 -22.18
C GLU A 55 26.58 -20.42 -22.95
N LYS A 56 25.90 -19.56 -23.71
CA LYS A 56 26.50 -18.41 -24.39
C LYS A 56 26.48 -17.12 -23.57
N SER A 57 25.85 -17.13 -22.41
CA SER A 57 25.69 -15.97 -21.53
C SER A 57 26.64 -16.00 -20.35
N GLU A 58 26.85 -14.86 -19.70
CA GLU A 58 27.70 -14.78 -18.52
C GLU A 58 26.97 -15.27 -17.26
N ILE A 59 25.63 -15.12 -17.21
CA ILE A 59 24.80 -15.48 -16.06
C ILE A 59 24.81 -16.99 -15.74
N ILE A 60 25.16 -17.87 -16.68
CA ILE A 60 25.28 -19.32 -16.41
C ILE A 60 26.27 -19.63 -15.28
N SER A 61 27.34 -18.83 -15.18
CA SER A 61 28.36 -18.98 -14.15
C SER A 61 27.77 -18.71 -12.76
N ASP A 62 27.02 -17.61 -12.63
CA ASP A 62 26.27 -17.27 -11.42
C ASP A 62 25.27 -18.37 -11.04
N LEU A 63 24.47 -18.85 -12.00
CA LEU A 63 23.47 -19.89 -11.74
C LEU A 63 24.10 -21.25 -11.39
N SER A 64 25.31 -21.53 -11.87
CA SER A 64 25.99 -22.83 -11.69
C SER A 64 26.88 -22.87 -10.44
N GLU A 65 27.57 -21.77 -10.13
CA GLU A 65 28.67 -21.74 -9.16
C GLU A 65 28.38 -20.88 -7.92
N ASN A 66 27.52 -19.87 -8.04
CA ASN A 66 27.21 -18.96 -6.94
C ASN A 66 26.22 -19.59 -5.96
N THR A 67 26.73 -20.10 -4.84
CA THR A 67 25.93 -20.69 -3.76
C THR A 67 25.58 -19.70 -2.64
N ARG A 68 26.12 -18.48 -2.68
CA ARG A 68 25.81 -17.42 -1.70
C ARG A 68 24.55 -16.66 -2.09
N SER A 69 24.37 -16.44 -3.38
CA SER A 69 23.19 -15.77 -3.91
C SER A 69 22.02 -16.76 -4.03
N ARG A 70 20.82 -16.22 -4.16
CA ARG A 70 19.58 -16.98 -4.33
C ARG A 70 18.88 -16.46 -5.56
N PHE A 71 18.33 -17.36 -6.37
CA PHE A 71 17.69 -17.00 -7.63
C PHE A 71 16.33 -17.67 -7.81
N THR A 72 15.49 -17.08 -8.63
CA THR A 72 14.31 -17.73 -9.21
C THR A 72 14.45 -17.65 -10.71
N VAL A 73 14.41 -18.78 -11.40
CA VAL A 73 14.56 -18.83 -12.86
C VAL A 73 13.26 -19.32 -13.48
N PHE A 74 12.66 -18.51 -14.32
CA PHE A 74 11.55 -18.92 -15.18
C PHE A 74 12.13 -19.54 -16.45
N ALA A 75 12.27 -20.86 -16.49
CA ALA A 75 12.98 -21.57 -17.54
C ALA A 75 12.03 -21.99 -18.67
N PRO A 76 12.19 -21.46 -19.91
CA PRO A 76 11.36 -21.85 -21.04
C PRO A 76 11.68 -23.28 -21.48
N VAL A 77 10.64 -24.11 -21.62
CA VAL A 77 10.78 -25.47 -22.15
C VAL A 77 11.10 -25.45 -23.65
N ASN A 78 11.58 -26.57 -24.20
CA ASN A 78 11.95 -26.65 -25.62
C ASN A 78 10.83 -26.19 -26.59
N GLY A 79 9.56 -26.51 -26.28
CA GLY A 79 8.41 -26.05 -27.06
C GLY A 79 8.17 -24.54 -27.04
N ALA A 80 8.69 -23.83 -26.03
CA ALA A 80 8.61 -22.37 -25.95
C ALA A 80 9.41 -21.69 -27.07
N PHE A 81 10.57 -22.26 -27.43
CA PHE A 81 11.42 -21.74 -28.51
C PHE A 81 10.81 -21.95 -29.90
N GLU A 82 9.89 -22.90 -30.04
CA GLU A 82 9.17 -23.15 -31.29
C GLU A 82 8.09 -22.09 -31.56
N LYS A 83 7.67 -21.35 -30.52
CA LYS A 83 6.75 -20.21 -30.64
C LYS A 83 7.45 -18.93 -31.10
N LEU A 84 8.79 -18.89 -31.08
CA LEU A 84 9.54 -17.73 -31.53
C LEU A 84 9.50 -17.59 -33.06
N PRO A 85 9.59 -16.36 -33.60
CA PRO A 85 9.71 -16.14 -35.03
C PRO A 85 10.88 -16.91 -35.65
N GLU A 86 10.74 -17.34 -36.90
CA GLU A 86 11.79 -18.05 -37.62
C GLU A 86 13.08 -17.19 -37.67
N GLY A 87 14.21 -17.81 -37.32
CA GLY A 87 15.51 -17.12 -37.25
C GLY A 87 15.77 -16.35 -35.95
N ALA A 88 14.80 -16.17 -35.05
CA ALA A 88 14.99 -15.39 -33.82
C ALA A 88 16.11 -15.93 -32.94
N VAL A 89 16.15 -17.24 -32.70
CA VAL A 89 17.21 -17.89 -31.90
C VAL A 89 18.58 -17.74 -32.57
N THR A 90 18.66 -17.94 -33.89
CA THR A 90 19.92 -17.76 -34.62
C THR A 90 20.41 -16.32 -34.59
N THR A 91 19.49 -15.34 -34.60
CA THR A 91 19.84 -13.93 -34.44
C THR A 91 20.32 -13.65 -33.01
N LEU A 92 19.65 -14.17 -31.98
CA LEU A 92 20.10 -14.00 -30.58
C LEU A 92 21.49 -14.60 -30.33
N LEU A 93 21.81 -15.73 -30.97
CA LEU A 93 23.09 -16.42 -30.82
C LEU A 93 24.24 -15.83 -31.67
N ASP A 94 23.96 -14.81 -32.50
CA ASP A 94 25.00 -14.11 -33.25
C ASP A 94 25.84 -13.26 -32.27
N PRO A 95 27.19 -13.35 -32.29
CA PRO A 95 28.07 -12.61 -31.37
C PRO A 95 27.87 -11.08 -31.37
N ARG A 96 27.27 -10.52 -32.43
CA ARG A 96 26.93 -9.10 -32.49
C ARG A 96 25.77 -8.71 -31.55
N ASN A 97 25.05 -9.70 -31.03
CA ASN A 97 23.87 -9.54 -30.18
C ASN A 97 24.09 -10.05 -28.75
N ASP A 98 25.35 -10.23 -28.32
CA ASP A 98 25.67 -10.73 -26.98
C ASP A 98 24.99 -9.92 -25.86
N ASP A 99 24.95 -8.58 -25.97
CA ASP A 99 24.24 -7.71 -25.02
C ASP A 99 22.73 -8.00 -24.96
N ARG A 100 22.12 -8.25 -26.12
CA ARG A 100 20.68 -8.56 -26.25
C ARG A 100 20.36 -9.94 -25.70
N LEU A 101 21.24 -10.91 -25.97
CA LEU A 101 21.15 -12.27 -25.44
C LEU A 101 21.21 -12.27 -23.92
N GLU A 102 22.19 -11.54 -23.35
CA GLU A 102 22.34 -11.38 -21.91
C GLU A 102 21.11 -10.68 -21.30
N GLU A 103 20.59 -9.62 -21.92
CA GLU A 103 19.36 -8.95 -21.48
C GLU A 103 18.16 -9.90 -21.43
N VAL A 104 17.92 -10.69 -22.50
CA VAL A 104 16.82 -11.65 -22.56
C VAL A 104 16.95 -12.72 -21.48
N LEU A 105 18.15 -13.25 -21.25
CA LEU A 105 18.36 -14.30 -20.25
C LEU A 105 18.23 -13.76 -18.82
N ARG A 106 18.75 -12.56 -18.55
CA ARG A 106 18.52 -11.86 -17.26
C ARG A 106 17.04 -11.55 -17.04
N PHE A 107 16.25 -11.37 -18.09
CA PHE A 107 14.80 -11.16 -17.98
C PHE A 107 14.03 -12.43 -17.57
N HIS A 108 14.67 -13.60 -17.59
CA HIS A 108 14.10 -14.84 -17.03
C HIS A 108 14.52 -15.10 -15.58
N VAL A 109 15.37 -14.25 -15.00
CA VAL A 109 15.97 -14.49 -13.68
C VAL A 109 15.62 -13.38 -12.70
N LEU A 110 15.22 -13.78 -11.49
CA LEU A 110 15.10 -12.92 -10.31
C LEU A 110 16.31 -13.10 -9.40
N GLY A 111 16.82 -12.00 -8.85
CA GLY A 111 17.93 -11.97 -7.90
C GLY A 111 17.61 -12.43 -6.48
N ARG A 112 16.56 -13.25 -6.30
CA ARG A 112 16.18 -13.87 -5.01
C ARG A 112 15.38 -15.15 -5.26
N SER A 113 15.40 -16.06 -4.30
CA SER A 113 14.61 -17.30 -4.35
C SER A 113 13.22 -17.04 -3.82
N GLU A 114 12.21 -17.19 -4.67
CA GLU A 114 10.81 -16.97 -4.37
C GLU A 114 10.06 -18.30 -4.43
N PRO A 115 9.56 -18.81 -3.29
CA PRO A 115 8.72 -20.00 -3.28
C PRO A 115 7.32 -19.71 -3.86
N ALA A 116 6.57 -20.77 -4.19
CA ALA A 116 5.26 -20.66 -4.83
C ALA A 116 4.29 -19.78 -4.03
N PHE A 117 4.19 -19.99 -2.71
CA PHE A 117 3.32 -19.19 -1.83
C PHE A 117 3.66 -17.69 -1.80
N ALA A 118 4.90 -17.31 -2.16
CA ALA A 118 5.30 -15.92 -2.25
C ALA A 118 4.89 -15.35 -3.62
N LEU A 119 5.10 -16.10 -4.70
CA LEU A 119 4.66 -15.73 -6.05
C LEU A 119 3.14 -15.53 -6.13
N GLU A 120 2.36 -16.30 -5.37
CA GLU A 120 0.90 -16.15 -5.24
C GLU A 120 0.47 -14.76 -4.74
N LYS A 121 1.37 -14.02 -4.08
CA LYS A 121 1.05 -12.71 -3.49
C LYS A 121 1.41 -11.53 -4.40
N TYR A 122 2.21 -11.74 -5.44
CA TYR A 122 2.75 -10.65 -6.24
C TYR A 122 1.88 -10.38 -7.47
N ALA A 123 1.88 -9.14 -7.93
CA ALA A 123 1.32 -8.76 -9.23
C ALA A 123 2.40 -8.41 -10.25
N LEU A 124 3.55 -7.89 -9.80
CA LEU A 124 4.72 -7.65 -10.64
C LEU A 124 6.00 -8.15 -9.97
N LEU A 125 6.95 -8.54 -10.81
CA LEU A 125 8.26 -9.00 -10.41
C LEU A 125 9.33 -8.19 -11.14
N ARG A 126 10.25 -7.58 -10.38
CA ARG A 126 11.42 -6.90 -10.94
C ARG A 126 12.53 -7.91 -11.25
N MET A 127 12.78 -8.15 -12.53
CA MET A 127 13.78 -9.09 -13.03
C MET A 127 15.21 -8.53 -12.88
N LEU A 128 16.24 -9.35 -13.14
CA LEU A 128 17.64 -8.91 -13.07
C LEU A 128 18.02 -7.84 -14.10
N THR A 129 17.23 -7.65 -15.15
CA THR A 129 17.35 -6.51 -16.07
C THR A 129 16.92 -5.19 -15.44
N GLY A 130 16.20 -5.24 -14.32
CA GLY A 130 15.55 -4.10 -13.69
C GLY A 130 14.13 -3.82 -14.22
N GLN A 131 13.72 -4.47 -15.30
CA GLN A 131 12.36 -4.40 -15.86
C GLN A 131 11.37 -5.27 -15.07
N PHE A 132 10.08 -5.02 -15.29
CA PHE A 132 8.98 -5.71 -14.61
C PHE A 132 8.33 -6.75 -15.52
N VAL A 133 7.92 -7.87 -14.92
CA VAL A 133 7.03 -8.85 -15.53
C VAL A 133 5.78 -8.99 -14.67
N SER A 134 4.60 -8.99 -15.28
CA SER A 134 3.34 -9.26 -14.59
C SER A 134 3.29 -10.72 -14.13
N ILE A 135 2.65 -11.00 -13.01
CA ILE A 135 2.46 -12.35 -12.51
C ILE A 135 1.07 -12.51 -11.94
N ASP A 136 0.43 -13.61 -12.33
CA ASP A 136 -0.77 -14.15 -11.71
C ASP A 136 -0.52 -15.64 -11.54
N TYR A 137 0.26 -15.96 -10.51
CA TYR A 137 0.69 -17.33 -10.23
C TYR A 137 -0.48 -18.28 -9.94
N PRO A 138 -1.55 -17.88 -9.23
CA PRO A 138 -2.76 -18.71 -9.06
C PRO A 138 -3.41 -19.08 -10.40
N ALA A 139 -3.44 -18.18 -11.39
CA ALA A 139 -3.89 -18.48 -12.75
C ALA A 139 -2.80 -19.16 -13.62
N GLY A 140 -1.60 -19.37 -13.08
CA GLY A 140 -0.47 -19.95 -13.78
C GLY A 140 0.14 -19.03 -14.85
N LYS A 141 -0.01 -17.70 -14.73
CA LYS A 141 0.49 -16.70 -15.68
C LYS A 141 1.73 -15.97 -15.17
N ILE A 142 2.73 -15.86 -16.05
CA ILE A 142 4.00 -15.19 -15.80
C ILE A 142 4.32 -14.37 -17.06
N GLY A 143 3.92 -13.11 -17.06
CA GLY A 143 3.81 -12.30 -18.26
C GLY A 143 2.87 -12.96 -19.26
N GLU A 144 3.32 -13.06 -20.52
CA GLU A 144 2.62 -13.80 -21.58
C GLU A 144 2.79 -15.32 -21.48
N ALA A 145 3.70 -15.80 -20.64
CA ALA A 145 3.99 -17.22 -20.50
C ALA A 145 3.03 -17.90 -19.50
N SER A 146 2.81 -19.20 -19.71
CA SER A 146 2.06 -20.04 -18.78
C SER A 146 3.00 -20.99 -18.04
N PHE A 147 2.84 -21.08 -16.72
CA PHE A 147 3.53 -22.03 -15.86
C PHE A 147 3.09 -23.45 -16.18
N THR A 148 4.04 -24.37 -16.37
CA THR A 148 3.73 -25.75 -16.79
C THR A 148 3.30 -26.67 -15.64
N GLY A 149 3.25 -26.15 -14.40
CA GLY A 149 2.97 -26.94 -13.19
C GLY A 149 4.22 -27.56 -12.55
N LYS A 150 5.40 -27.45 -13.18
CA LYS A 150 6.65 -28.05 -12.67
C LYS A 150 7.60 -26.99 -12.10
N ALA A 151 7.80 -27.04 -10.78
CA ALA A 151 8.82 -26.28 -10.07
C ALA A 151 9.92 -27.22 -9.54
N ILE A 152 11.18 -26.80 -9.60
CA ILE A 152 12.33 -27.60 -9.20
C ILE A 152 13.16 -26.82 -8.18
N SER A 153 13.27 -27.33 -6.96
CA SER A 153 14.10 -26.75 -5.91
C SER A 153 15.58 -27.06 -6.12
N CYS A 154 16.42 -26.04 -5.91
CA CYS A 154 17.88 -26.08 -6.08
C CYS A 154 18.58 -25.53 -4.83
N SER A 155 19.88 -25.82 -4.65
CA SER A 155 20.63 -25.31 -3.48
C SER A 155 20.82 -23.79 -3.49
N ASN A 156 20.82 -23.16 -4.66
CA ASN A 156 20.91 -21.71 -4.82
C ASN A 156 19.62 -21.07 -5.36
N GLY A 157 18.47 -21.74 -5.23
CA GLY A 157 17.18 -21.14 -5.60
C GLY A 157 16.13 -22.12 -6.10
N VAL A 158 15.29 -21.67 -7.04
CA VAL A 158 14.19 -22.47 -7.60
C VAL A 158 14.02 -22.19 -9.10
N ILE A 159 13.61 -23.21 -9.85
CA ILE A 159 13.30 -23.14 -11.27
C ILE A 159 11.80 -23.36 -11.47
N TYR A 160 11.14 -22.48 -12.22
CA TYR A 160 9.76 -22.62 -12.66
C TYR A 160 9.74 -22.80 -14.17
N LEU A 161 9.17 -23.91 -14.65
CA LEU A 161 9.11 -24.15 -16.09
C LEU A 161 7.95 -23.37 -16.71
N ILE A 162 8.24 -22.69 -17.83
CA ILE A 162 7.28 -21.88 -18.56
C ILE A 162 7.20 -22.32 -20.02
N ASP A 163 6.05 -22.08 -20.64
CA ASP A 163 5.76 -22.54 -22.00
C ASP A 163 6.11 -21.53 -23.11
N THR A 164 6.63 -20.34 -22.74
CA THR A 164 6.90 -19.23 -23.67
C THR A 164 8.17 -18.52 -23.23
N VAL A 165 9.01 -18.09 -24.18
CA VAL A 165 10.23 -17.33 -23.90
C VAL A 165 9.83 -15.90 -23.52
N LEU A 166 10.21 -15.46 -22.31
CA LEU A 166 9.98 -14.10 -21.85
C LEU A 166 10.88 -13.14 -22.64
N THR A 167 10.30 -12.05 -23.11
CA THR A 167 11.07 -11.01 -23.83
C THR A 167 10.92 -9.68 -23.10
N PRO A 168 12.04 -9.00 -22.80
CA PRO A 168 11.98 -7.69 -22.16
C PRO A 168 11.29 -6.69 -23.10
N SER A 169 10.50 -5.79 -22.54
CA SER A 169 9.88 -4.72 -23.32
C SER A 169 10.94 -3.70 -23.70
N THR A 170 10.91 -3.26 -24.96
CA THR A 170 11.71 -2.10 -25.40
C THR A 170 10.92 -0.80 -25.36
N ASP A 171 9.61 -0.88 -25.12
CA ASP A 171 8.71 0.25 -25.20
C ASP A 171 8.73 1.03 -23.90
N ASP A 172 9.12 2.30 -23.98
CA ASP A 172 8.89 3.27 -22.92
C ASP A 172 7.38 3.54 -22.73
N LEU A 173 7.02 4.22 -21.64
CA LEU A 173 5.62 4.55 -21.33
C LEU A 173 4.90 5.22 -22.50
N PHE A 174 5.55 6.15 -23.20
CA PHE A 174 4.92 6.86 -24.31
C PHE A 174 4.72 5.95 -25.53
N GLN A 175 5.71 5.15 -25.88
CA GLN A 175 5.62 4.18 -26.98
C GLN A 175 4.57 3.10 -26.71
N ARG A 176 4.47 2.62 -25.46
CA ARG A 176 3.43 1.67 -25.04
C ARG A 176 2.05 2.26 -25.28
N LEU A 177 1.83 3.50 -24.84
CA LEU A 177 0.56 4.21 -25.03
C LEU A 177 0.25 4.46 -26.51
N GLN A 178 1.26 4.77 -27.34
CA GLN A 178 1.06 4.99 -28.78
C GLN A 178 0.67 3.72 -29.55
N LYS A 179 1.19 2.56 -29.13
CA LYS A 179 0.89 1.27 -29.77
C LYS A 179 -0.47 0.73 -29.36
N ASP A 180 -0.98 1.15 -28.20
CA ASP A 180 -2.29 0.78 -27.72
C ASP A 180 -3.35 1.77 -28.25
N GLY A 181 -4.31 1.26 -29.01
CA GLY A 181 -5.31 2.08 -29.70
C GLY A 181 -6.27 2.84 -28.79
N ARG A 182 -6.26 2.59 -27.48
CA ARG A 182 -7.15 3.21 -26.48
C ARG A 182 -6.72 4.61 -26.04
N PHE A 183 -5.52 5.09 -26.41
CA PHE A 183 -4.92 6.32 -25.84
C PHE A 183 -4.58 7.38 -26.90
N SER A 184 -5.35 7.47 -27.97
CA SER A 184 -5.06 8.37 -29.10
C SER A 184 -5.13 9.86 -28.68
N ILE A 185 -6.11 10.23 -27.86
CA ILE A 185 -6.28 11.60 -27.35
C ILE A 185 -5.22 11.90 -26.29
N PHE A 186 -4.93 10.96 -25.40
CA PHE A 186 -3.94 11.15 -24.33
C PHE A 186 -2.52 11.32 -24.89
N THR A 187 -2.10 10.49 -25.84
CA THR A 187 -0.78 10.61 -26.48
C THR A 187 -0.63 11.91 -27.28
N ARG A 188 -1.71 12.38 -27.92
CA ARG A 188 -1.77 13.72 -28.52
C ARG A 188 -1.61 14.83 -27.47
N ALA A 189 -2.27 14.71 -26.31
CA ALA A 189 -2.18 15.66 -25.21
C ALA A 189 -0.77 15.72 -24.58
N ILE A 190 -0.10 14.57 -24.40
CA ILE A 190 1.30 14.50 -23.96
C ILE A 190 2.23 15.23 -24.96
N THR A 191 1.98 15.07 -26.26
CA THR A 191 2.78 15.74 -27.29
C THR A 191 2.53 17.25 -27.30
N ALA A 192 1.27 17.67 -27.24
CA ALA A 192 0.87 19.09 -27.25
C ALA A 192 1.37 19.84 -26.00
N SER A 193 1.32 19.22 -24.82
CA SER A 193 1.87 19.76 -23.56
C SER A 193 3.39 19.75 -23.47
N ARG A 194 4.10 19.23 -24.49
CA ARG A 194 5.56 19.09 -24.54
C ARG A 194 6.15 18.24 -23.41
N GLN A 195 5.35 17.40 -22.77
CA GLN A 195 5.78 16.51 -21.67
C GLN A 195 6.33 15.16 -22.16
N GLY A 196 6.43 14.90 -23.47
CA GLY A 196 6.91 13.61 -24.01
C GLY A 196 8.23 13.13 -23.41
N LYS A 197 9.18 14.04 -23.10
CA LYS A 197 10.45 13.68 -22.44
C LYS A 197 10.27 13.05 -21.06
N LEU A 198 9.23 13.43 -20.33
CA LEU A 198 8.93 12.87 -19.00
C LEU A 198 8.54 11.39 -19.12
N PHE A 199 7.70 11.05 -20.11
CA PHE A 199 7.25 9.68 -20.37
C PHE A 199 8.32 8.80 -21.04
N GLN A 200 9.28 9.42 -21.74
CA GLN A 200 10.38 8.73 -22.44
C GLN A 200 11.65 8.60 -21.59
N ASN A 201 11.67 9.11 -20.35
CA ASN A 201 12.88 9.11 -19.54
C ASN A 201 13.20 7.68 -19.06
N MET A 202 14.27 7.10 -19.60
CA MET A 202 14.76 5.76 -19.25
C MET A 202 15.66 5.73 -18.01
N HIS A 203 16.06 6.88 -17.46
CA HIS A 203 16.91 6.96 -16.27
C HIS A 203 16.14 6.89 -14.95
N GLY A 204 14.81 6.93 -15.01
CA GLY A 204 13.92 6.87 -13.85
C GLY A 204 12.84 5.82 -14.05
N LEU A 205 12.18 5.48 -12.96
CA LEU A 205 10.95 4.67 -12.97
C LEU A 205 9.77 5.60 -12.73
N TYR A 206 8.67 5.35 -13.44
CA TYR A 206 7.46 6.16 -13.36
C TYR A 206 6.20 5.30 -13.33
N THR A 207 5.14 5.84 -12.76
CA THR A 207 3.79 5.28 -12.78
C THR A 207 2.90 6.26 -13.52
N THR A 208 2.26 5.82 -14.59
CA THR A 208 1.33 6.65 -15.38
C THR A 208 -0.11 6.19 -15.16
N PHE A 209 -1.00 7.14 -14.89
CA PHE A 209 -2.44 6.92 -14.89
C PHE A 209 -2.96 7.36 -16.25
N ALA A 210 -3.26 6.42 -17.14
CA ALA A 210 -3.57 6.71 -18.54
C ALA A 210 -5.10 6.70 -18.77
N PRO A 211 -5.72 7.87 -18.99
CA PRO A 211 -7.13 7.96 -19.35
C PRO A 211 -7.34 7.45 -20.78
N THR A 212 -8.32 6.57 -20.97
CA THR A 212 -8.68 6.09 -22.32
C THR A 212 -9.36 7.18 -23.15
N ASP A 213 -9.51 6.95 -24.45
CA ASP A 213 -10.24 7.87 -25.32
C ASP A 213 -11.72 8.03 -24.86
N GLU A 214 -12.35 6.97 -24.34
CA GLU A 214 -13.68 7.03 -23.73
C GLU A 214 -13.71 7.93 -22.48
N ALA A 215 -12.60 8.01 -21.73
CA ALA A 215 -12.48 8.92 -20.59
C ALA A 215 -12.55 10.39 -21.01
N PHE A 216 -11.95 10.74 -22.17
CA PHE A 216 -12.06 12.09 -22.73
C PHE A 216 -13.45 12.35 -23.32
N GLU A 217 -14.13 11.33 -23.88
CA GLU A 217 -15.49 11.45 -24.41
C GLU A 217 -16.54 11.73 -23.33
N LYS A 218 -16.26 11.40 -22.06
CA LYS A 218 -17.10 11.80 -20.92
C LYS A 218 -17.08 13.32 -20.66
N LEU A 219 -16.06 14.03 -21.13
CA LEU A 219 -15.96 15.48 -20.98
C LEU A 219 -16.73 16.20 -22.11
N PRO A 220 -17.26 17.42 -21.87
CA PRO A 220 -17.86 18.20 -22.93
C PRO A 220 -16.88 18.39 -24.11
N PRO A 221 -17.29 18.15 -25.38
CA PRO A 221 -16.39 18.24 -26.53
C PRO A 221 -15.71 19.61 -26.65
N GLU A 222 -16.43 20.68 -26.34
CA GLU A 222 -15.90 22.05 -26.33
C GLU A 222 -14.77 22.23 -25.31
N LEU A 223 -14.85 21.56 -24.16
CA LEU A 223 -13.80 21.56 -23.14
C LEU A 223 -12.57 20.83 -23.69
N VAL A 224 -12.74 19.64 -24.26
CA VAL A 224 -11.63 18.86 -24.83
C VAL A 224 -10.93 19.63 -25.95
N GLU A 225 -11.68 20.23 -26.88
CA GLU A 225 -11.11 21.07 -27.93
C GLU A 225 -10.39 22.30 -27.36
N SER A 226 -10.93 22.91 -26.31
CA SER A 226 -10.29 24.05 -25.66
C SER A 226 -8.91 23.71 -25.09
N LEU A 227 -8.70 22.49 -24.59
CA LEU A 227 -7.41 22.06 -24.01
C LEU A 227 -6.25 22.14 -25.01
N PHE A 228 -6.52 22.01 -26.31
CA PHE A 228 -5.50 22.05 -27.37
C PHE A 228 -5.29 23.44 -27.98
N LYS A 229 -5.92 24.48 -27.41
CA LYS A 229 -5.70 25.86 -27.85
C LYS A 229 -4.45 26.44 -27.18
N PRO A 230 -3.68 27.29 -27.87
CA PRO A 230 -2.44 27.87 -27.33
C PRO A 230 -2.63 28.61 -25.99
N GLU A 231 -3.81 29.19 -25.76
CA GLU A 231 -4.10 29.90 -24.51
C GLU A 231 -4.22 28.96 -23.30
N ASN A 232 -4.36 27.65 -23.51
CA ASN A 232 -4.50 26.63 -22.48
C ASN A 232 -3.27 25.70 -22.37
N ASP A 233 -2.14 26.06 -22.99
CA ASP A 233 -0.91 25.24 -22.96
C ASP A 233 -0.47 24.90 -21.53
N GLU A 234 -0.50 25.87 -20.60
CA GLU A 234 -0.15 25.67 -19.18
C GLU A 234 -1.14 24.70 -18.50
N ARG A 235 -2.45 24.90 -18.72
CA ARG A 235 -3.49 24.03 -18.17
C ARG A 235 -3.35 22.58 -18.67
N LEU A 236 -3.04 22.40 -19.95
CA LEU A 236 -2.81 21.07 -20.52
C LEU A 236 -1.54 20.42 -19.95
N GLU A 237 -0.47 21.19 -19.77
CA GLU A 237 0.75 20.75 -19.10
C GLU A 237 0.48 20.27 -17.68
N ASP A 238 -0.29 21.03 -16.89
CA ASP A 238 -0.64 20.69 -15.52
C ASP A 238 -1.48 19.41 -15.44
N ILE A 239 -2.48 19.26 -16.32
CA ILE A 239 -3.27 18.04 -16.44
C ILE A 239 -2.37 16.84 -16.75
N ILE A 240 -1.47 16.94 -17.73
CA ILE A 240 -0.60 15.82 -18.10
C ILE A 240 0.40 15.47 -16.99
N LYS A 241 0.96 16.47 -16.30
CA LYS A 241 1.83 16.25 -15.15
C LYS A 241 1.10 15.61 -13.97
N HIS A 242 -0.20 15.83 -13.84
CA HIS A 242 -0.99 15.20 -12.79
C HIS A 242 -1.18 13.69 -13.00
N HIS A 243 -1.17 13.23 -14.26
CA HIS A 243 -1.34 11.82 -14.64
C HIS A 243 -0.05 10.97 -14.54
N ILE A 244 1.05 11.49 -14.00
CA ILE A 244 2.32 10.77 -13.89
C ILE A 244 2.99 11.01 -12.54
N VAL A 245 3.47 9.94 -11.93
CA VAL A 245 4.15 9.94 -10.63
C VAL A 245 5.56 9.36 -10.80
N GLN A 246 6.52 9.91 -10.07
CA GLN A 246 7.88 9.35 -10.02
C GLN A 246 7.93 8.14 -9.05
N GLY A 247 8.53 7.04 -9.51
CA GLY A 247 8.58 5.76 -8.79
C GLY A 247 7.55 4.75 -9.31
N ILE A 248 7.62 3.53 -8.77
CA ILE A 248 6.66 2.46 -9.07
C ILE A 248 5.68 2.37 -7.91
N VAL A 249 4.40 2.56 -8.23
CA VAL A 249 3.28 2.47 -7.30
C VAL A 249 2.25 1.54 -7.94
N ALA A 250 2.40 0.25 -7.69
CA ALA A 250 1.60 -0.81 -8.30
C ALA A 250 0.28 -1.02 -7.56
N ALA A 251 -0.76 -1.54 -8.21
CA ALA A 251 -2.02 -1.86 -7.53
C ALA A 251 -1.85 -3.14 -6.69
N GLY A 252 -1.18 -4.16 -7.24
CA GLY A 252 -0.81 -5.36 -6.50
C GLY A 252 0.59 -5.30 -5.89
N LYS A 253 0.92 -6.32 -5.09
CA LYS A 253 2.20 -6.36 -4.37
C LYS A 253 3.38 -6.51 -5.33
N VAL A 254 4.38 -5.66 -5.16
CA VAL A 254 5.66 -5.74 -5.88
C VAL A 254 6.80 -5.76 -4.87
N PRO A 255 7.65 -6.79 -4.86
CA PRO A 255 8.69 -6.91 -3.83
C PRO A 255 9.69 -5.75 -3.84
N GLY A 256 9.86 -5.11 -2.68
CA GLY A 256 10.72 -3.94 -2.51
C GLY A 256 10.11 -2.63 -3.02
N TYR A 257 8.82 -2.63 -3.40
CA TYR A 257 8.10 -1.45 -3.85
C TYR A 257 6.80 -1.27 -3.07
N ARG A 258 6.33 -0.03 -3.06
CA ARG A 258 5.06 0.35 -2.44
C ARG A 258 3.91 -0.03 -3.37
N SER A 259 2.82 -0.50 -2.76
CA SER A 259 1.56 -0.76 -3.49
C SER A 259 0.58 0.39 -3.19
N LEU A 260 -0.26 0.74 -4.16
CA LEU A 260 -1.36 1.67 -3.98
C LEU A 260 -2.30 1.14 -2.89
N GLY A 261 -2.83 2.03 -2.05
CA GLY A 261 -3.75 1.67 -0.98
C GLY A 261 -3.11 1.09 0.29
N VAL A 262 -1.79 0.94 0.32
CA VAL A 262 -1.07 0.58 1.56
C VAL A 262 -0.84 1.83 2.40
N ALA A 263 -0.76 1.65 3.73
CA ALA A 263 -0.49 2.74 4.65
C ALA A 263 0.78 3.53 4.28
N ASP A 264 0.76 4.87 4.45
CA ASP A 264 1.91 5.76 4.15
C ASP A 264 2.34 5.78 2.66
N VAL A 265 1.48 5.31 1.76
CA VAL A 265 1.69 5.41 0.31
C VAL A 265 0.89 6.57 -0.24
N VAL A 266 1.56 7.72 -0.33
CA VAL A 266 0.98 8.99 -0.79
C VAL A 266 1.71 9.45 -2.05
N PRO A 267 1.39 8.89 -3.23
CA PRO A 267 2.06 9.29 -4.45
C PRO A 267 1.75 10.76 -4.76
N ARG A 268 2.80 11.53 -5.06
CA ARG A 268 2.66 12.89 -5.58
C ARG A 268 2.90 12.86 -7.08
N SER A 269 1.96 13.41 -7.81
CA SER A 269 2.08 13.62 -9.25
C SER A 269 3.25 14.55 -9.58
N ALA A 270 3.71 14.53 -10.83
CA ALA A 270 4.73 15.46 -11.31
C ALA A 270 4.26 16.92 -11.29
N PHE A 271 2.94 17.16 -11.16
CA PHE A 271 2.37 18.49 -10.90
C PHE A 271 2.61 18.94 -9.44
N GLY A 272 2.76 18.00 -8.51
CA GLY A 272 3.04 18.24 -7.09
C GLY A 272 1.87 17.95 -6.15
N GLN A 273 0.67 17.76 -6.71
CA GLN A 273 -0.51 17.33 -5.97
C GLN A 273 -0.51 15.83 -5.70
N GLN A 274 -1.21 15.48 -4.63
CA GLN A 274 -1.35 14.10 -4.19
C GLN A 274 -2.29 13.36 -5.13
N ILE A 275 -2.05 12.06 -5.29
CA ILE A 275 -2.93 11.15 -5.98
C ILE A 275 -3.55 10.21 -4.95
N ASN A 276 -4.87 10.26 -4.80
CA ASN A 276 -5.59 9.45 -3.83
C ASN A 276 -6.00 8.11 -4.44
N PHE A 277 -5.62 7.02 -3.79
CA PHE A 277 -6.12 5.70 -4.14
C PHE A 277 -7.19 5.27 -3.14
N LYS A 278 -8.35 4.84 -3.64
CA LYS A 278 -9.42 4.24 -2.82
C LYS A 278 -9.77 2.86 -3.36
N ALA A 279 -9.70 1.85 -2.50
CA ALA A 279 -10.27 0.55 -2.80
C ALA A 279 -11.77 0.59 -2.48
N THR A 280 -12.61 0.37 -3.49
CA THR A 280 -14.07 0.35 -3.31
C THR A 280 -14.65 -1.02 -3.67
N ALA A 281 -15.90 -1.28 -3.28
CA ALA A 281 -16.61 -2.51 -3.67
C ALA A 281 -16.73 -2.66 -5.20
N ASP A 282 -16.78 -1.53 -5.93
CA ASP A 282 -16.90 -1.49 -7.40
C ASP A 282 -15.53 -1.53 -8.10
N GLY A 283 -14.44 -1.58 -7.34
CA GLY A 283 -13.07 -1.63 -7.84
C GLY A 283 -12.17 -0.51 -7.32
N PRO A 284 -10.87 -0.57 -7.59
CA PRO A 284 -9.94 0.49 -7.21
C PRO A 284 -10.17 1.78 -8.01
N THR A 285 -10.03 2.92 -7.35
CA THR A 285 -10.14 4.25 -7.95
C THR A 285 -8.93 5.12 -7.63
N ILE A 286 -8.63 6.06 -8.52
CA ILE A 286 -7.53 7.01 -8.43
C ILE A 286 -8.12 8.41 -8.62
N ASP A 287 -8.18 9.20 -7.55
CA ASP A 287 -8.89 10.48 -7.47
C ASP A 287 -10.33 10.39 -8.05
N GLY A 288 -11.01 9.28 -7.72
CA GLY A 288 -12.36 8.99 -8.20
C GLY A 288 -12.45 8.39 -9.61
N ALA A 289 -11.37 8.35 -10.39
CA ALA A 289 -11.31 7.65 -11.66
C ALA A 289 -11.20 6.14 -11.44
N ALA A 290 -12.09 5.33 -12.02
CA ALA A 290 -12.00 3.89 -11.90
C ALA A 290 -10.81 3.34 -12.68
N VAL A 291 -10.06 2.42 -12.05
CA VAL A 291 -8.95 1.71 -12.70
C VAL A 291 -9.52 0.55 -13.48
N ILE A 292 -9.43 0.62 -14.81
CA ILE A 292 -9.92 -0.39 -15.75
C ILE A 292 -8.95 -1.58 -15.82
N GLU A 293 -7.66 -1.29 -15.85
CA GLU A 293 -6.59 -2.26 -15.99
C GLU A 293 -5.35 -1.72 -15.27
N ALA A 294 -4.78 -2.51 -14.37
CA ALA A 294 -3.68 -2.07 -13.52
C ALA A 294 -2.36 -2.75 -13.91
N ASP A 295 -1.25 -2.18 -13.45
CA ASP A 295 0.06 -2.84 -13.40
C ASP A 295 0.63 -3.25 -14.77
N LEU A 296 0.36 -2.49 -15.84
CA LEU A 296 0.92 -2.78 -17.17
C LEU A 296 2.41 -2.42 -17.25
N PRO A 297 3.33 -3.39 -17.37
CA PRO A 297 4.76 -3.11 -17.33
C PRO A 297 5.26 -2.45 -18.63
N CYS A 298 6.15 -1.48 -18.48
CA CYS A 298 6.90 -0.80 -19.54
C CYS A 298 8.40 -0.83 -19.22
N ALA A 299 9.23 -0.43 -20.18
CA ALA A 299 10.69 -0.44 -19.99
C ALA A 299 11.16 0.54 -18.88
N ASN A 300 10.45 1.65 -18.67
CA ASN A 300 10.76 2.69 -17.68
C ASN A 300 9.64 2.91 -16.64
N GLY A 301 8.72 1.97 -16.46
CA GLY A 301 7.61 2.22 -15.56
C GLY A 301 6.47 1.20 -15.62
N ILE A 302 5.33 1.62 -15.08
CA ILE A 302 4.05 0.92 -15.18
C ILE A 302 2.94 1.88 -15.60
N VAL A 303 1.91 1.35 -16.27
CA VAL A 303 0.69 2.07 -16.64
C VAL A 303 -0.49 1.47 -15.89
N HIS A 304 -1.29 2.33 -15.29
CA HIS A 304 -2.65 2.03 -14.84
C HIS A 304 -3.63 2.73 -15.78
N VAL A 305 -4.50 1.97 -16.40
CA VAL A 305 -5.55 2.46 -17.30
C VAL A 305 -6.71 2.95 -16.46
N ILE A 306 -7.13 4.19 -16.65
CA ILE A 306 -8.23 4.81 -15.91
C ILE A 306 -9.36 5.26 -16.83
N ASP A 307 -10.56 5.35 -16.28
CA ASP A 307 -11.78 5.62 -17.05
C ASP A 307 -12.18 7.10 -17.12
N SER A 308 -11.42 7.98 -16.46
CA SER A 308 -11.73 9.41 -16.32
C SER A 308 -10.45 10.23 -16.35
N VAL A 309 -10.50 11.44 -16.91
CA VAL A 309 -9.38 12.39 -16.87
C VAL A 309 -9.33 13.04 -15.48
N ILE A 310 -8.16 13.05 -14.84
CA ILE A 310 -7.94 13.62 -13.51
C ILE A 310 -7.30 15.01 -13.65
N PRO A 311 -8.06 16.12 -13.55
CA PRO A 311 -7.49 17.46 -13.50
C PRO A 311 -6.95 17.78 -12.10
N PRO A 312 -5.88 18.61 -11.99
CA PRO A 312 -5.46 19.15 -10.71
C PRO A 312 -6.56 19.97 -10.03
N VAL A 313 -6.57 19.99 -8.71
CA VAL A 313 -7.47 20.85 -7.92
C VAL A 313 -6.93 22.27 -7.85
N GLU A 314 -7.68 23.24 -8.34
CA GLU A 314 -7.28 24.66 -8.35
C GLU A 314 -7.76 25.43 -7.10
N LYS A 315 -8.79 24.92 -6.39
CA LYS A 315 -9.44 25.63 -5.28
C LYS A 315 -8.69 25.44 -3.96
N SER A 316 -8.59 26.50 -3.16
CA SER A 316 -8.01 26.43 -1.82
C SER A 316 -8.92 25.69 -0.84
N LEU A 317 -8.36 25.29 0.31
CA LEU A 317 -9.11 24.70 1.42
C LEU A 317 -10.31 25.55 1.83
N LEU A 318 -10.11 26.86 1.99
CA LEU A 318 -11.18 27.77 2.42
C LEU A 318 -12.25 27.95 1.35
N ASP A 319 -11.86 27.93 0.07
CA ASP A 319 -12.82 28.06 -1.04
C ASP A 319 -13.69 26.81 -1.15
N LEU A 320 -13.11 25.61 -1.02
CA LEU A 320 -13.88 24.36 -0.97
C LEU A 320 -14.83 24.32 0.24
N LEU A 321 -14.34 24.67 1.44
CA LEU A 321 -15.19 24.72 2.64
C LEU A 321 -16.35 25.72 2.50
N ARG A 322 -16.16 26.83 1.77
CA ARG A 322 -17.23 27.83 1.53
C ARG A 322 -18.30 27.36 0.54
N GLU A 323 -17.95 26.49 -0.39
CA GLU A 323 -18.88 25.97 -1.39
C GLU A 323 -19.81 24.90 -0.84
N GLU A 324 -19.42 24.27 0.27
CA GLU A 324 -20.18 23.19 0.89
C GLU A 324 -21.07 23.70 2.03
N GLU A 325 -22.40 23.58 1.87
CA GLU A 325 -23.39 24.07 2.85
C GLU A 325 -23.21 23.46 4.25
N ARG A 326 -22.67 22.24 4.34
CA ARG A 326 -22.44 21.51 5.60
C ARG A 326 -21.31 22.09 6.46
N PHE A 327 -20.49 23.01 5.94
CA PHE A 327 -19.35 23.60 6.67
C PHE A 327 -19.52 25.09 6.99
N THR A 328 -20.71 25.66 6.78
CA THR A 328 -20.97 27.09 6.99
C THR A 328 -20.64 27.58 8.41
N THR A 329 -20.91 26.77 9.44
CA THR A 329 -20.59 27.10 10.84
C THR A 329 -19.08 27.13 11.05
N LEU A 330 -18.36 26.12 10.54
CA LEU A 330 -16.90 26.06 10.62
C LEU A 330 -16.25 27.28 9.97
N VAL A 331 -16.64 27.63 8.74
CA VAL A 331 -16.11 28.79 8.01
C VAL A 331 -16.32 30.08 8.81
N SER A 332 -17.53 30.29 9.33
CA SER A 332 -17.85 31.48 10.14
C SER A 332 -16.98 31.58 11.40
N LEU A 333 -16.69 30.45 12.04
CA LEU A 333 -15.84 30.39 13.23
C LEU A 333 -14.35 30.59 12.91
N LEU A 334 -13.86 30.07 11.78
CA LEU A 334 -12.50 30.32 11.30
C LEU A 334 -12.27 31.82 11.08
N GLU A 335 -13.22 32.50 10.43
CA GLU A 335 -13.17 33.94 10.17
C GLU A 335 -13.31 34.76 11.48
N ALA A 336 -14.23 34.38 12.38
CA ALA A 336 -14.42 35.07 13.66
C ALA A 336 -13.18 34.97 14.56
N THR A 337 -12.48 33.84 14.55
CA THR A 337 -11.26 33.63 15.34
C THR A 337 -10.02 34.20 14.66
N GLY A 338 -10.02 34.37 13.34
CA GLY A 338 -8.87 34.80 12.54
C GLY A 338 -7.94 33.66 12.15
N LEU A 339 -8.38 32.39 12.31
CA LEU A 339 -7.62 31.20 11.93
C LEU A 339 -7.63 30.97 10.41
N ASP A 340 -8.57 31.60 9.70
CA ASP A 340 -8.63 31.66 8.24
C ASP A 340 -7.34 32.24 7.63
N LEU A 341 -6.73 33.25 8.26
CA LEU A 341 -5.51 33.89 7.78
C LEU A 341 -4.31 32.91 7.72
N PRO A 342 -3.94 32.19 8.80
CA PRO A 342 -2.94 31.12 8.74
C PRO A 342 -3.25 30.06 7.68
N VAL A 343 -4.49 29.58 7.60
CA VAL A 343 -4.92 28.55 6.63
C VAL A 343 -4.75 29.04 5.18
N ALA A 344 -5.01 30.32 4.91
CA ALA A 344 -4.84 30.94 3.60
C ALA A 344 -3.38 31.27 3.25
N SER A 345 -2.52 31.52 4.25
CA SER A 345 -1.16 32.08 4.07
C SER A 345 -0.09 31.13 3.47
N SER A 346 -0.52 29.99 2.91
CA SER A 346 0.28 29.05 2.11
C SER A 346 1.27 28.15 2.88
N SER A 347 0.71 27.18 3.60
CA SER A 347 1.36 25.90 3.91
C SER A 347 0.41 24.75 3.61
N GLU A 348 0.94 23.54 3.38
CA GLU A 348 0.12 22.33 3.28
C GLU A 348 -0.55 22.06 4.64
N PHE A 349 -1.87 21.96 4.66
CA PHE A 349 -2.64 21.62 5.87
C PHE A 349 -3.55 20.42 5.65
N THR A 350 -3.97 19.79 6.75
CA THR A 350 -5.07 18.83 6.78
C THR A 350 -6.11 19.34 7.75
N ILE A 351 -7.31 19.64 7.27
CA ILE A 351 -8.42 20.14 8.09
C ILE A 351 -9.37 18.99 8.36
N PHE A 352 -9.56 18.65 9.63
CA PHE A 352 -10.65 17.80 10.06
C PHE A 352 -11.86 18.71 10.31
N ALA A 353 -12.78 18.78 9.36
CA ALA A 353 -13.87 19.74 9.30
C ALA A 353 -15.16 19.19 9.93
N PRO A 354 -15.59 19.69 11.11
CA PRO A 354 -16.85 19.28 11.69
C PRO A 354 -18.02 19.85 10.88
N ILE A 355 -18.97 18.99 10.54
CA ILE A 355 -20.24 19.42 9.93
C ILE A 355 -21.04 20.32 10.87
N ASN A 356 -21.99 21.08 10.33
CA ASN A 356 -22.82 22.02 11.09
C ASN A 356 -23.45 21.38 12.35
N GLU A 357 -23.98 20.15 12.23
CA GLU A 357 -24.63 19.40 13.31
C GLU A 357 -23.66 19.03 14.44
N ALA A 358 -22.35 18.97 14.18
CA ALA A 358 -21.35 18.71 15.20
C ALA A 358 -21.26 19.85 16.23
N TRP A 359 -21.51 21.10 15.78
CA TRP A 359 -21.43 22.31 16.59
C TRP A 359 -22.67 22.55 17.46
N GLU A 360 -23.80 21.92 17.14
CA GLU A 360 -25.04 22.02 17.91
C GLU A 360 -25.00 21.22 19.22
N LYS A 361 -24.01 20.34 19.38
CA LYS A 361 -23.82 19.51 20.57
C LYS A 361 -23.22 20.34 21.70
N SER A 362 -23.70 20.13 22.93
CA SER A 362 -23.07 20.68 24.14
C SER A 362 -21.62 20.16 24.26
N PRO A 363 -20.64 20.98 24.68
CA PRO A 363 -20.76 22.36 25.19
C PRO A 363 -20.65 23.47 24.13
N TYR A 364 -20.53 23.14 22.84
CA TYR A 364 -20.15 24.10 21.79
C TYR A 364 -21.28 25.05 21.39
N ALA A 365 -22.53 24.61 21.49
CA ALA A 365 -23.70 25.42 21.16
C ALA A 365 -23.75 26.77 21.89
N GLU A 366 -23.27 26.84 23.14
CA GLU A 366 -23.20 28.10 23.90
C GLU A 366 -22.08 29.01 23.40
N LEU A 367 -20.93 28.44 23.01
CA LEU A 367 -19.77 29.18 22.52
C LEU A 367 -20.03 29.86 21.18
N ILE A 368 -20.77 29.20 20.28
CA ILE A 368 -21.03 29.72 18.94
C ILE A 368 -22.07 30.85 18.90
N ASN A 369 -22.92 30.98 19.93
CA ASN A 369 -23.94 32.05 20.01
C ASN A 369 -23.33 33.43 20.26
N ASP A 370 -22.16 33.49 20.91
CA ASP A 370 -21.39 34.72 21.14
C ASP A 370 -19.89 34.43 20.96
N PRO A 371 -19.37 34.41 19.72
CA PRO A 371 -17.98 34.08 19.42
C PRO A 371 -17.05 35.28 19.66
N THR A 372 -17.24 36.01 20.76
CA THR A 372 -16.46 37.19 21.13
C THR A 372 -15.79 37.02 22.50
N GLY A 373 -14.84 37.92 22.83
CA GLY A 373 -14.15 37.91 24.13
C GLY A 373 -13.50 36.55 24.46
N LEU A 374 -13.79 36.03 25.65
CA LEU A 374 -13.26 34.74 26.13
C LEU A 374 -13.75 33.54 25.30
N ASN A 375 -14.96 33.61 24.75
CA ASN A 375 -15.49 32.55 23.89
C ASN A 375 -14.70 32.46 22.59
N ARG A 376 -14.26 33.60 22.04
CA ARG A 376 -13.38 33.63 20.85
C ARG A 376 -12.05 32.93 21.12
N GLU A 377 -11.45 33.15 22.28
CA GLU A 377 -10.20 32.48 22.67
C GLU A 377 -10.39 30.97 22.84
N ALA A 378 -11.49 30.56 23.47
CA ALA A 378 -11.85 29.14 23.59
C ALA A 378 -12.09 28.48 22.21
N LEU A 379 -12.84 29.14 21.34
CA LEU A 379 -13.10 28.69 19.97
C LEU A 379 -11.82 28.60 19.15
N PHE A 380 -10.89 29.56 19.30
CA PHE A 380 -9.59 29.49 18.63
C PHE A 380 -8.81 28.23 19.07
N GLY A 381 -8.77 27.93 20.37
CA GLY A 381 -8.12 26.72 20.88
C GLY A 381 -8.73 25.43 20.32
N ILE A 382 -10.07 25.36 20.26
CA ILE A 382 -10.81 24.22 19.69
C ILE A 382 -10.49 24.08 18.18
N LEU A 383 -10.66 25.15 17.40
CA LEU A 383 -10.41 25.13 15.96
C LEU A 383 -8.95 24.83 15.62
N ALA A 384 -8.01 25.30 16.44
CA ALA A 384 -6.59 25.02 16.25
C ALA A 384 -6.27 23.52 16.38
N ARG A 385 -7.10 22.70 17.03
CA ARG A 385 -6.95 21.22 17.04
C ARG A 385 -7.41 20.56 15.74
N HIS A 386 -8.30 21.22 14.99
CA HIS A 386 -8.86 20.71 13.74
C HIS A 386 -7.95 20.98 12.53
N VAL A 387 -7.01 21.92 12.67
CA VAL A 387 -6.05 22.27 11.61
C VAL A 387 -4.71 21.61 11.91
N ILE A 388 -4.31 20.66 11.06
CA ILE A 388 -3.09 19.88 11.21
C ILE A 388 -2.06 20.38 10.20
N THR A 389 -0.84 20.58 10.68
CA THR A 389 0.28 21.05 9.85
C THR A 389 0.75 19.91 8.94
N GLY A 390 0.93 20.19 7.65
CA GLY A 390 1.28 19.20 6.66
C GLY A 390 0.05 18.53 6.05
N LYS A 391 0.29 17.86 4.93
CA LYS A 391 -0.71 17.08 4.22
C LYS A 391 -0.63 15.62 4.67
N HIS A 392 -1.69 15.13 5.31
CA HIS A 392 -1.76 13.80 5.92
C HIS A 392 -2.98 13.05 5.41
N VAL A 393 -2.75 11.86 4.89
CA VAL A 393 -3.76 11.06 4.20
C VAL A 393 -4.49 10.20 5.19
N SER A 394 -5.80 10.37 5.30
CA SER A 394 -6.66 9.66 6.23
C SER A 394 -7.20 8.35 5.66
N GLU A 395 -7.35 8.24 4.35
CA GLU A 395 -7.85 7.06 3.65
C GLU A 395 -6.97 5.84 3.91
N ASN A 396 -5.66 6.02 3.70
CA ASN A 396 -4.62 5.01 3.80
C ASN A 396 -3.53 5.46 4.79
N SER A 397 -3.92 5.99 5.94
CA SER A 397 -2.97 6.31 7.00
C SER A 397 -2.35 5.03 7.57
N ILE A 398 -1.23 5.17 8.28
CA ILE A 398 -0.81 4.12 9.20
C ILE A 398 -1.87 3.94 10.30
N ALA A 399 -1.96 2.73 10.87
CA ALA A 399 -3.00 2.39 11.84
C ALA A 399 -3.03 3.31 13.08
N TYR A 400 -1.91 3.98 13.38
CA TYR A 400 -1.82 5.01 14.39
C TYR A 400 -0.71 6.00 14.02
N GLU A 401 -1.11 7.18 13.57
CA GLU A 401 -0.23 8.24 13.11
C GLU A 401 -0.26 9.42 14.07
N LYS A 402 0.91 9.77 14.61
CA LYS A 402 1.06 10.98 15.44
C LYS A 402 1.28 12.19 14.54
N LEU A 403 0.29 13.07 14.51
CA LEU A 403 0.29 14.31 13.76
C LEU A 403 0.49 15.52 14.68
N ARG A 404 0.62 16.70 14.10
CA ARG A 404 0.75 17.97 14.83
C ARG A 404 -0.32 18.96 14.40
N THR A 405 -1.05 19.47 15.37
CA THR A 405 -1.97 20.59 15.21
C THR A 405 -1.22 21.89 14.87
N ILE A 406 -1.92 22.91 14.39
CA ILE A 406 -1.32 24.21 14.00
C ILE A 406 -0.64 24.94 15.17
N HIS A 407 -1.03 24.65 16.42
CA HIS A 407 -0.41 25.17 17.63
C HIS A 407 0.64 24.22 18.25
N GLY A 408 0.95 23.11 17.58
CA GLY A 408 2.04 22.19 17.91
C GLY A 408 1.68 21.03 18.83
N ALA A 409 0.46 20.98 19.38
CA ALA A 409 0.01 19.85 20.18
C ALA A 409 -0.11 18.57 19.33
N PRO A 410 0.23 17.40 19.90
CA PRO A 410 0.05 16.13 19.22
C PRO A 410 -1.44 15.82 19.04
N ILE A 411 -1.75 15.11 17.96
CA ILE A 411 -3.06 14.52 17.69
C ILE A 411 -2.85 13.18 16.99
N TYR A 412 -3.79 12.25 17.13
CA TYR A 412 -3.58 10.89 16.67
C TYR A 412 -4.65 10.48 15.67
N LEU A 413 -4.21 10.18 14.45
CA LEU A 413 -5.04 9.59 13.40
C LEU A 413 -4.94 8.07 13.53
N THR A 414 -6.05 7.39 13.74
CA THR A 414 -6.11 5.94 13.92
C THR A 414 -6.94 5.29 12.81
N ARG A 415 -6.52 4.10 12.39
CA ARG A 415 -7.21 3.30 11.37
C ARG A 415 -7.34 1.86 11.85
N ASP A 416 -8.55 1.32 11.78
CA ASP A 416 -8.89 -0.07 12.10
C ASP A 416 -9.79 -0.64 11.00
N GLY A 417 -9.17 -1.29 10.01
CA GLY A 417 -9.86 -1.65 8.77
C GLY A 417 -10.28 -0.41 7.99
N GLU A 418 -11.57 -0.27 7.73
CA GLU A 418 -12.15 0.92 7.06
C GLU A 418 -12.48 2.06 8.03
N ASP A 419 -12.49 1.78 9.34
CA ASP A 419 -12.81 2.76 10.37
C ASP A 419 -11.61 3.67 10.63
N ARG A 420 -11.83 4.97 10.51
CA ARG A 420 -10.78 6.00 10.57
C ARG A 420 -11.21 7.03 11.58
N ARG A 421 -10.32 7.37 12.51
CA ARG A 421 -10.62 8.34 13.57
C ARG A 421 -9.48 9.32 13.76
N ILE A 422 -9.80 10.55 14.11
CA ILE A 422 -8.84 11.56 14.58
C ILE A 422 -9.17 11.85 16.05
N SER A 423 -8.28 11.48 16.97
CA SER A 423 -8.51 11.57 18.42
C SER A 423 -9.89 11.04 18.83
N GLU A 424 -10.17 9.77 18.50
CA GLU A 424 -11.44 9.06 18.74
C GLU A 424 -12.68 9.58 17.97
N VAL A 425 -12.57 10.70 17.24
CA VAL A 425 -13.66 11.20 16.39
C VAL A 425 -13.62 10.49 15.04
N ALA A 426 -14.74 9.88 14.65
CA ALA A 426 -14.88 9.23 13.35
C ALA A 426 -14.72 10.22 12.18
N ILE A 427 -14.01 9.76 11.14
CA ILE A 427 -13.83 10.45 9.87
C ILE A 427 -14.77 9.82 8.85
N ASN A 428 -15.75 10.59 8.42
CA ASN A 428 -16.81 10.12 7.53
C ASN A 428 -16.38 10.18 6.07
N GLU A 429 -15.70 11.26 5.71
CA GLU A 429 -15.17 11.48 4.37
C GLU A 429 -13.72 11.90 4.47
N THR A 430 -12.91 11.24 3.66
CA THR A 430 -11.46 11.30 3.72
C THR A 430 -10.89 12.04 2.52
N ASP A 431 -9.87 12.85 2.79
CA ASP A 431 -8.90 13.34 1.82
C ASP A 431 -9.51 14.05 0.61
N THR A 432 -10.47 14.94 0.85
CA THR A 432 -10.91 15.86 -0.20
C THR A 432 -9.75 16.79 -0.52
N GLU A 433 -9.18 16.62 -1.72
CA GLU A 433 -8.02 17.35 -2.21
C GLU A 433 -8.35 18.83 -2.42
N ALA A 434 -7.51 19.70 -1.87
CA ALA A 434 -7.49 21.13 -2.12
C ALA A 434 -6.10 21.56 -2.60
N PHE A 435 -6.00 22.71 -3.26
CA PHE A 435 -4.73 23.24 -3.77
C PHE A 435 -3.64 23.35 -2.69
N ASN A 436 -4.02 23.71 -1.46
CA ASN A 436 -3.11 23.88 -0.32
C ASN A 436 -3.35 22.87 0.82
N GLY A 437 -4.01 21.73 0.59
CA GLY A 437 -4.18 20.72 1.63
C GLY A 437 -5.25 19.66 1.41
N LEU A 438 -5.70 19.05 2.50
CA LEU A 438 -6.78 18.05 2.53
C LEU A 438 -7.89 18.47 3.48
N ILE A 439 -9.13 18.09 3.15
CA ILE A 439 -10.30 18.21 4.03
C ILE A 439 -10.81 16.81 4.36
N ASN A 440 -11.03 16.57 5.65
CA ASN A 440 -11.60 15.33 6.19
C ASN A 440 -12.87 15.71 6.97
N ALA A 441 -14.05 15.24 6.54
CA ALA A 441 -15.31 15.57 7.19
C ALA A 441 -15.51 14.71 8.46
N ILE A 442 -15.92 15.34 9.56
CA ILE A 442 -16.17 14.68 10.84
C ILE A 442 -17.54 15.08 11.44
N GLU A 443 -18.17 14.18 12.20
CA GLU A 443 -19.50 14.38 12.81
C GLU A 443 -19.48 14.90 14.27
N ALA A 444 -18.28 15.11 14.81
CA ALA A 444 -18.08 15.66 16.14
C ALA A 444 -16.94 16.67 16.14
N VAL A 445 -17.01 17.63 17.06
CA VAL A 445 -15.89 18.53 17.34
C VAL A 445 -14.83 17.74 18.10
N ILE A 446 -13.58 17.80 17.64
CA ILE A 446 -12.42 17.23 18.34
C ILE A 446 -12.27 17.99 19.65
N ASP A 447 -12.41 17.25 20.75
CA ASP A 447 -12.20 17.78 22.09
C ASP A 447 -10.71 17.98 22.39
N ASP A 448 -10.44 18.71 23.47
CA ASP A 448 -9.09 18.85 24.02
C ASP A 448 -8.98 17.93 25.25
N PRO A 449 -8.79 16.61 25.07
CA PRO A 449 -8.52 15.76 26.21
C PRO A 449 -7.16 16.19 26.76
N MET A 450 -7.12 16.46 28.06
CA MET A 450 -5.89 16.74 28.79
C MET A 450 -5.03 15.46 28.82
N GLU A 451 -4.35 15.15 27.72
CA GLU A 451 -3.34 14.10 27.69
C GLU A 451 -2.14 14.51 28.54
N LEU A 452 -1.58 13.58 29.31
CA LEU A 452 -0.36 13.83 30.08
C LEU A 452 0.77 14.23 29.12
N PRO A 453 1.53 15.30 29.40
CA PRO A 453 2.74 15.60 28.65
C PRO A 453 3.66 14.37 28.60
N GLU A 454 4.32 14.13 27.46
CA GLU A 454 5.16 12.93 27.28
C GLU A 454 6.29 12.81 28.33
N GLY A 455 6.72 13.93 28.91
CA GLY A 455 7.70 13.97 30.00
C GLY A 455 7.17 13.52 31.37
N ASP A 456 5.86 13.42 31.54
CA ASP A 456 5.18 13.05 32.79
C ASP A 456 4.68 11.59 32.77
N ILE A 457 4.85 10.88 31.65
CA ILE A 457 4.53 9.47 31.50
C ILE A 457 5.56 8.62 32.27
N SER A 458 5.10 7.63 33.02
CA SER A 458 5.94 6.72 33.82
C SER A 458 6.03 5.31 33.25
N THR A 459 7.01 4.53 33.74
CA THR A 459 7.13 3.08 33.43
C THR A 459 5.88 2.32 33.89
N VAL A 460 5.24 2.75 34.99
CA VAL A 460 3.99 2.17 35.48
C VAL A 460 2.88 2.31 34.45
N ASP A 461 2.74 3.49 33.86
CA ASP A 461 1.72 3.75 32.84
C ASP A 461 1.98 2.89 31.58
N ALA A 462 3.26 2.64 31.23
CA ALA A 462 3.64 1.72 30.16
C ALA A 462 3.28 0.25 30.48
N ILE A 463 3.46 -0.18 31.73
CA ILE A 463 3.11 -1.54 32.18
C ILE A 463 1.59 -1.73 32.15
N GLU A 464 0.84 -0.77 32.69
CA GLU A 464 -0.62 -0.80 32.71
C GLU A 464 -1.17 -0.86 31.28
N PHE A 465 -0.66 0.00 30.39
CA PHE A 465 -0.99 0.01 28.97
C PHE A 465 -0.82 -1.38 28.31
N VAL A 466 0.33 -2.02 28.53
CA VAL A 466 0.63 -3.33 27.92
C VAL A 466 -0.26 -4.43 28.51
N ARG A 467 -0.52 -4.40 29.82
CA ARG A 467 -1.40 -5.36 30.50
C ARG A 467 -2.83 -5.24 30.00
N GLU A 468 -3.37 -4.04 29.94
CA GLU A 468 -4.70 -3.76 29.39
C GLU A 468 -4.80 -4.23 27.94
N THR A 469 -3.77 -3.96 27.13
CA THR A 469 -3.74 -4.40 25.73
C THR A 469 -3.82 -5.92 25.62
N LEU A 470 -3.03 -6.65 26.41
CA LEU A 470 -3.06 -8.12 26.44
C LEU A 470 -4.40 -8.67 26.96
N GLU A 471 -4.99 -8.01 27.95
CA GLU A 471 -6.27 -8.41 28.54
C GLU A 471 -7.45 -8.23 27.58
N GLN A 472 -7.52 -7.08 26.90
CA GLN A 472 -8.60 -6.77 25.95
C GLN A 472 -8.47 -7.58 24.64
N ALA A 473 -7.25 -7.92 24.21
CA ALA A 473 -7.04 -8.70 23.00
C ALA A 473 -7.29 -10.22 23.19
N ALA A 474 -7.21 -10.72 24.42
CA ALA A 474 -7.30 -12.16 24.69
C ALA A 474 -8.66 -12.79 24.30
N PRO A 475 -9.82 -12.17 24.60
CA PRO A 475 -11.13 -12.66 24.12
C PRO A 475 -11.22 -12.74 22.60
N LEU A 476 -10.74 -11.71 21.87
CA LEU A 476 -10.78 -11.68 20.41
C LEU A 476 -10.05 -12.88 19.80
N TYR A 477 -8.87 -13.22 20.33
CA TYR A 477 -8.13 -14.41 19.90
C TYR A 477 -8.86 -15.71 20.26
N GLY A 478 -9.42 -15.78 21.47
CA GLY A 478 -10.14 -16.96 21.97
C GLY A 478 -11.40 -17.29 21.16
N ASP A 479 -12.08 -16.26 20.67
CA ASP A 479 -13.31 -16.36 19.87
C ASP A 479 -13.03 -16.61 18.38
N GLY A 480 -11.76 -16.78 17.98
CA GLY A 480 -11.35 -16.98 16.60
C GLY A 480 -11.42 -15.71 15.73
N GLN A 481 -11.60 -14.53 16.34
CA GLN A 481 -11.61 -13.23 15.66
C GLN A 481 -10.17 -12.74 15.46
N TYR A 482 -9.38 -13.52 14.71
CA TYR A 482 -7.94 -13.30 14.57
C TYR A 482 -7.59 -11.97 13.92
N GLU A 483 -8.39 -11.53 12.95
CA GLU A 483 -8.22 -10.23 12.30
C GLU A 483 -8.38 -9.09 13.29
N LEU A 484 -9.51 -9.03 14.00
CA LEU A 484 -9.78 -8.01 15.00
C LEU A 484 -8.73 -8.02 16.11
N CYS A 485 -8.30 -9.21 16.53
CA CYS A 485 -7.24 -9.37 17.52
C CYS A 485 -5.90 -8.78 17.04
N TRP A 486 -5.48 -9.14 15.82
CA TRP A 486 -4.24 -8.63 15.23
C TRP A 486 -4.30 -7.12 15.04
N ARG A 487 -5.36 -6.59 14.43
CA ARG A 487 -5.54 -5.13 14.23
C ARG A 487 -5.52 -4.37 15.55
N TYR A 488 -6.13 -4.92 16.60
CA TYR A 488 -6.10 -4.34 17.93
C TYR A 488 -4.66 -4.27 18.49
N TYR A 489 -3.88 -5.36 18.40
CA TYR A 489 -2.47 -5.35 18.80
C TYR A 489 -1.65 -4.36 17.98
N THR A 490 -1.89 -4.30 16.68
CA THR A 490 -1.17 -3.40 15.79
C THR A 490 -1.40 -1.93 16.16
N ARG A 491 -2.67 -1.51 16.30
CA ARG A 491 -3.04 -0.14 16.72
C ARG A 491 -2.42 0.24 18.06
N ARG A 492 -2.62 -0.60 19.08
CA ARG A 492 -2.04 -0.37 20.42
C ARG A 492 -0.51 -0.41 20.38
N GLY A 493 0.07 -1.09 19.41
CA GLY A 493 1.52 -1.29 19.33
C GLY A 493 2.19 -0.04 18.81
N TYR A 494 1.60 0.57 17.79
CA TYR A 494 2.03 1.87 17.32
C TYR A 494 1.82 2.96 18.38
N GLU A 495 0.72 2.93 19.14
CA GLU A 495 0.55 3.83 20.28
C GLU A 495 1.65 3.62 21.33
N PHE A 496 1.98 2.36 21.64
CA PHE A 496 3.10 2.04 22.53
C PHE A 496 4.43 2.63 22.02
N LEU A 497 4.72 2.42 20.73
CA LEU A 497 5.92 2.95 20.08
C LEU A 497 5.94 4.47 20.03
N SER A 498 4.79 5.13 19.94
CA SER A 498 4.70 6.58 19.92
C SER A 498 4.88 7.20 21.31
N LYS A 499 4.26 6.62 22.34
CA LYS A 499 4.17 7.23 23.68
C LYS A 499 5.19 6.68 24.68
N TYR A 500 5.51 5.39 24.58
CA TYR A 500 6.24 4.65 25.62
C TYR A 500 7.58 4.08 25.11
N SER A 501 7.99 4.34 23.87
CA SER A 501 9.21 3.76 23.31
C SER A 501 10.51 4.17 24.02
N ALA A 502 10.48 5.23 24.83
CA ALA A 502 11.61 5.64 25.67
C ALA A 502 11.91 4.64 26.80
N PHE A 503 10.95 3.78 27.15
CA PHE A 503 11.12 2.77 28.20
C PHE A 503 11.75 1.46 27.70
N ILE A 504 11.96 1.31 26.39
CA ILE A 504 12.62 0.16 25.75
C ILE A 504 13.82 0.61 24.89
N ASP A 505 14.80 -0.26 24.68
CA ASP A 505 15.95 0.03 23.83
C ASP A 505 15.64 -0.09 22.32
N ASP A 506 16.55 0.39 21.47
CA ASP A 506 16.33 0.42 20.01
C ASP A 506 16.20 -0.99 19.39
N GLN A 507 16.91 -2.00 19.92
CA GLN A 507 16.83 -3.37 19.41
C GLN A 507 15.46 -3.99 19.75
N GLN A 508 14.97 -3.75 20.96
CA GLN A 508 13.64 -4.15 21.41
C GLN A 508 12.57 -3.44 20.59
N ARG A 509 12.75 -2.14 20.34
CA ARG A 509 11.83 -1.33 19.53
C ARG A 509 11.68 -1.88 18.12
N GLN A 510 12.80 -2.17 17.44
CA GLN A 510 12.77 -2.75 16.09
C GLN A 510 12.10 -4.12 16.05
N ARG A 511 12.39 -4.99 17.03
CA ARG A 511 11.75 -6.31 17.14
C ARG A 511 10.25 -6.20 17.37
N PHE A 512 9.84 -5.29 18.26
CA PHE A 512 8.43 -5.06 18.55
C PHE A 512 7.71 -4.50 17.33
N ALA A 513 8.28 -3.47 16.68
CA ALA A 513 7.73 -2.85 15.46
C ALA A 513 7.51 -3.88 14.33
N GLY A 514 8.49 -4.73 14.04
CA GLY A 514 8.35 -5.76 13.00
C GLY A 514 7.33 -6.86 13.34
N ALA A 515 6.88 -6.98 14.59
CA ALA A 515 5.85 -7.94 15.00
C ALA A 515 4.42 -7.37 14.93
N ILE A 516 4.28 -6.07 14.66
CA ILE A 516 3.01 -5.33 14.64
C ILE A 516 2.80 -4.54 13.35
N GLU A 517 3.60 -4.77 12.32
CA GLU A 517 3.59 -3.96 11.09
C GLU A 517 2.37 -4.31 10.20
N ASP A 518 1.58 -3.29 9.82
CA ASP A 518 0.38 -3.40 8.94
C ASP A 518 0.72 -3.03 7.49
N ASP A 519 1.51 -3.86 6.80
CA ASP A 519 2.03 -3.58 5.45
C ASP A 519 1.60 -4.59 4.37
N GLN A 520 0.68 -5.52 4.67
CA GLN A 520 0.35 -6.64 3.77
C GLN A 520 -1.09 -6.62 3.25
N PRO A 521 -1.30 -6.50 1.92
CA PRO A 521 -2.64 -6.63 1.33
C PRO A 521 -3.16 -8.09 1.24
N VAL A 522 -2.42 -9.09 1.74
CA VAL A 522 -2.78 -10.53 1.68
C VAL A 522 -2.61 -11.17 3.07
N PHE A 523 -3.71 -11.42 3.78
CA PHE A 523 -3.68 -11.69 5.22
C PHE A 523 -3.62 -13.16 5.64
N GLN A 524 -2.81 -13.45 6.68
CA GLN A 524 -2.90 -14.65 7.53
C GLN A 524 -2.96 -14.25 9.02
N PHE A 525 -4.10 -13.70 9.44
CA PHE A 525 -4.27 -13.03 10.74
C PHE A 525 -3.98 -13.88 11.98
N ALA A 526 -4.19 -15.20 11.94
CA ALA A 526 -3.99 -16.05 13.13
C ALA A 526 -2.50 -16.11 13.56
N ALA A 527 -1.59 -16.24 12.58
CA ALA A 527 -0.16 -16.30 12.85
C ALA A 527 0.37 -14.92 13.29
N GLU A 528 -0.14 -13.86 12.67
CA GLU A 528 0.25 -12.48 12.98
C GLU A 528 -0.24 -12.07 14.37
N ALA A 529 -1.51 -12.32 14.73
CA ALA A 529 -2.04 -12.06 16.07
C ALA A 529 -1.23 -12.79 17.16
N TRP A 530 -0.81 -14.03 16.90
CA TRP A 530 0.03 -14.80 17.82
C TRP A 530 1.42 -14.18 17.98
N SER A 531 2.02 -13.74 16.88
CA SER A 531 3.32 -13.06 16.87
C SER A 531 3.26 -11.77 17.69
N SER A 532 2.28 -10.90 17.41
CA SER A 532 2.09 -9.64 18.12
C SER A 532 1.88 -9.87 19.61
N ARG A 533 1.04 -10.86 19.99
CA ARG A 533 0.84 -11.24 21.40
C ARG A 533 2.15 -11.57 22.11
N ASN A 534 3.03 -12.35 21.49
CA ASN A 534 4.31 -12.71 22.11
C ASN A 534 5.24 -11.49 22.23
N ALA A 535 5.26 -10.61 21.22
CA ALA A 535 6.02 -9.37 21.27
C ALA A 535 5.59 -8.47 22.46
N TYR A 536 4.28 -8.35 22.70
CA TYR A 536 3.76 -7.64 23.87
C TYR A 536 4.15 -8.27 25.20
N ARG A 537 4.14 -9.61 25.30
CA ARG A 537 4.57 -10.32 26.51
C ARG A 537 6.06 -10.13 26.79
N ASP A 538 6.87 -10.08 25.74
CA ASP A 538 8.30 -9.80 25.86
C ASP A 538 8.53 -8.36 26.33
N VAL A 539 7.83 -7.37 25.76
CA VAL A 539 7.86 -5.97 26.22
C VAL A 539 7.44 -5.87 27.69
N LEU A 540 6.33 -6.51 28.09
CA LEU A 540 5.87 -6.51 29.47
C LEU A 540 6.96 -7.02 30.42
N ARG A 541 7.57 -8.16 30.09
CA ARG A 541 8.64 -8.75 30.89
C ARG A 541 9.84 -7.81 31.04
N ILE A 542 10.19 -7.07 29.99
CA ILE A 542 11.26 -6.08 30.02
C ILE A 542 10.91 -4.92 30.96
N LEU A 543 9.70 -4.36 30.81
CA LEU A 543 9.22 -3.26 31.65
C LEU A 543 9.17 -3.65 33.13
N GLU A 544 8.70 -4.86 33.44
CA GLU A 544 8.63 -5.39 34.82
C GLU A 544 10.00 -5.73 35.43
N GLN A 545 11.05 -5.91 34.61
CA GLN A 545 12.41 -6.21 35.05
C GLN A 545 13.25 -4.97 35.36
N ARG A 546 12.80 -3.75 35.00
CA ARG A 546 13.51 -2.50 35.34
C ARG A 546 13.53 -2.24 36.84
N GLU A 547 14.66 -1.76 37.34
CA GLU A 547 15.06 -1.79 38.75
C GLU A 547 14.59 -0.57 39.59
N ASP A 548 13.66 0.26 39.11
CA ASP A 548 13.20 1.48 39.81
C ASP A 548 11.95 1.25 40.69
N ARG A 549 11.93 0.11 41.41
CA ARG A 549 10.80 -0.38 42.21
C ARG A 549 10.30 0.58 43.30
N ILE A 550 11.11 1.54 43.75
CA ILE A 550 10.74 2.46 44.85
C ILE A 550 9.90 3.63 44.34
N GLN A 551 10.24 4.19 43.17
CA GLN A 551 9.54 5.33 42.59
C GLN A 551 8.21 4.89 41.96
N ASP A 552 8.22 3.73 41.30
CA ASP A 552 7.05 3.09 40.69
C ASP A 552 6.01 2.63 41.73
N SER A 553 6.46 2.06 42.86
CA SER A 553 5.58 1.70 43.99
C SER A 553 4.95 2.93 44.66
N TYR A 554 5.62 4.08 44.65
CA TYR A 554 5.10 5.31 45.24
C TYR A 554 4.05 5.94 44.32
N LEU A 555 4.32 5.99 43.01
CA LEU A 555 3.39 6.52 41.99
C LEU A 555 2.08 5.71 41.90
N MET A 556 2.12 4.39 42.06
CA MET A 556 0.91 3.54 42.15
C MET A 556 -0.01 3.86 43.34
N GLN A 557 0.46 4.62 44.34
CA GLN A 557 -0.31 4.98 45.54
C GLN A 557 -0.84 6.42 45.50
N VAL A 558 -0.50 7.21 44.47
CA VAL A 558 -0.91 8.62 44.33
C VAL A 558 -2.21 8.72 43.51
N PRO A 559 -3.26 9.42 44.00
CA PRO A 559 -4.50 9.61 43.22
C PRO A 559 -4.26 10.39 41.92
N ASP A 560 -4.93 10.03 40.83
CA ASP A 560 -4.81 10.64 39.49
C ASP A 560 -4.80 12.18 39.48
N ARG A 561 -5.57 12.80 40.37
CA ARG A 561 -5.68 14.27 40.48
C ARG A 561 -4.41 14.98 40.92
N ALA A 562 -3.43 14.29 41.51
CA ALA A 562 -2.19 14.89 41.98
C ALA A 562 -1.05 14.83 40.94
N ARG A 563 -1.24 14.12 39.83
CA ARG A 563 -0.28 14.07 38.70
C ARG A 563 -0.48 15.20 37.69
N PHE A 564 -1.62 15.90 37.75
CA PHE A 564 -1.90 17.07 36.93
C PHE A 564 -1.53 18.36 37.67
N GLY A 565 -0.36 18.91 37.34
CA GLY A 565 0.06 20.25 37.76
C GLY A 565 -0.01 21.24 36.61
N ARG A 566 -0.96 22.18 36.68
CA ARG A 566 -0.70 23.56 36.24
C ARG A 566 -0.34 24.39 37.46
#